data_AF-A0AAU7FCD0-F1
#
_entry.id   AF-A0AAU7FCD0-F1
#
_cell.length_a   1.000
_cell.length_b   1.000
_cell.length_c   1.000
_cell.angle_alpha   90.00
_cell.angle_beta   90.00
_cell.angle_gamma   90.00
#
_symmetry.space_group_name_H-M   'P 1'
#
loop_
_entity.id
_entity.type
_entity.pdbx_description
1 polymer ?
#
loop_
_entity_poly.entity_id
_entity_poly.type
_entity_poly.pdbx_seq_one_letter_code
_entity_poly.pdbx_strand_id
1 'polypeptide(L)'
;MSAIYHAPALLSSEHCGQLLGAIDDLLRQGDVEIDFSALSSADSSAVALLLEWQRRAQAAKRALRFAAMPSTLQQLISVYGVQELLQIKN
;
A
#
# COMPACT_ATOMS: atom_id res chain seq x y z
N MET A 1 4.83 6.22 -17.37
CA MET A 1 5.33 6.81 -16.11
C MET A 1 4.32 6.45 -15.04
N SER A 2 4.78 5.89 -13.92
CA SER A 2 3.90 5.59 -12.78
C SER A 2 3.93 6.77 -11.81
N ALA A 3 2.77 7.15 -11.27
CA ALA A 3 2.69 8.17 -10.24
C ALA A 3 3.19 7.60 -8.90
N ILE A 4 3.82 8.42 -8.07
CA ILE A 4 4.34 7.98 -6.76
C ILE A 4 3.46 8.57 -5.68
N TYR A 5 2.96 7.71 -4.79
CA TYR A 5 2.30 8.10 -3.55
C TYR A 5 3.22 7.81 -2.38
N HIS A 6 3.55 8.84 -1.59
CA HIS A 6 4.35 8.66 -0.38
C HIS A 6 3.45 8.29 0.80
N ALA A 7 3.65 7.10 1.35
CA ALA A 7 2.91 6.66 2.52
C ALA A 7 3.29 7.50 3.74
N PRO A 8 2.34 7.78 4.65
CA PRO A 8 2.63 8.50 5.88
C PRO A 8 3.53 7.67 6.81
N ALA A 9 4.17 8.34 7.76
CA ALA A 9 5.07 7.70 8.71
C ALA A 9 4.38 6.71 9.66
N LEU A 10 3.06 6.83 9.85
CA LEU A 10 2.26 5.99 10.72
C LEU A 10 1.09 5.37 9.96
N LEU A 11 1.00 4.04 9.97
CA LEU A 11 -0.13 3.28 9.47
C LEU A 11 -0.77 2.48 10.61
N SER A 12 -1.70 3.13 11.32
CA SER A 12 -2.47 2.54 12.40
C SER A 12 -3.96 2.52 12.09
N SER A 13 -4.72 1.72 12.84
CA SER A 13 -6.18 1.61 12.69
C SER A 13 -6.92 2.95 12.75
N GLU A 14 -6.38 3.94 13.47
CA GLU A 14 -6.89 5.31 13.56
C GLU A 14 -6.85 6.05 12.22
N HIS A 15 -5.78 5.88 11.43
CA HIS A 15 -5.53 6.67 10.22
C HIS A 15 -5.82 5.89 8.92
N CYS A 16 -5.68 4.56 8.93
CA CYS A 16 -5.83 3.74 7.72
C CYS A 16 -7.19 3.90 7.03
N GLY A 17 -8.27 4.11 7.81
CA GLY A 17 -9.61 4.32 7.25
C GLY A 17 -9.73 5.59 6.39
N GLN A 18 -8.97 6.64 6.71
CA GLN A 18 -8.98 7.89 5.95
C GLN A 18 -8.16 7.78 4.65
N LEU A 19 -7.21 6.84 4.61
CA LEU A 19 -6.29 6.65 3.48
C LEU A 19 -6.86 5.76 2.37
N LEU A 20 -8.04 5.16 2.56
CA LEU A 20 -8.62 4.22 1.58
C LEU A 20 -8.75 4.84 0.18
N GLY A 21 -9.13 6.11 0.09
CA GLY A 21 -9.27 6.85 -1.17
C GLY A 21 -8.04 7.62 -1.63
N ALA A 22 -6.93 7.59 -0.88
CA ALA A 22 -5.79 8.46 -1.11
C ALA A 22 -5.11 8.26 -2.48
N ILE A 23 -5.27 7.07 -3.07
CA ILE A 23 -4.67 6.71 -4.37
C ILE A 23 -5.67 6.72 -5.53
N ASP A 24 -6.96 6.99 -5.27
CA ASP A 24 -8.02 6.86 -6.29
C ASP A 24 -7.79 7.79 -7.48
N ASP A 25 -7.41 9.04 -7.21
CA ASP A 25 -7.09 10.04 -8.24
C ASP A 25 -5.86 9.62 -9.07
N LEU A 26 -4.86 9.03 -8.42
CA LEU A 26 -3.63 8.57 -9.07
C LEU A 26 -3.89 7.36 -9.97
N LEU A 27 -4.70 6.41 -9.51
CA LEU A 27 -5.13 5.26 -10.30
C LEU A 27 -5.93 5.67 -11.55
N ARG A 28 -6.71 6.76 -11.47
CA ARG A 28 -7.38 7.30 -12.67
C ARG A 28 -6.37 7.79 -13.71
N GLN A 29 -5.26 8.37 -13.27
CA GLN A 29 -4.22 8.92 -14.14
C GLN A 29 -3.29 7.85 -14.72
N GLY A 30 -3.05 6.73 -14.02
CA GLY A 30 -2.16 5.69 -14.50
C GLY A 30 -1.79 4.64 -13.46
N ASP A 31 -0.69 3.94 -13.72
CA ASP A 31 -0.08 3.03 -12.77
C ASP A 31 0.50 3.80 -11.58
N VAL A 32 0.52 3.17 -10.40
CA VAL A 32 0.93 3.82 -9.14
C VAL A 32 2.01 2.99 -8.45
N GLU A 33 3.01 3.67 -7.90
CA GLU A 33 3.99 3.12 -6.97
C GLU A 33 3.78 3.77 -5.59
N ILE A 34 3.67 2.95 -4.55
CA ILE A 34 3.54 3.38 -3.16
C ILE A 34 4.92 3.31 -2.52
N ASP A 35 5.42 4.44 -2.05
CA ASP A 35 6.71 4.55 -1.38
C ASP A 35 6.53 4.55 0.14
N PHE A 36 7.09 3.53 0.81
CA PHE A 36 7.09 3.39 2.27
C PHE A 36 8.39 3.86 2.94
N SER A 37 9.26 4.58 2.24
CA SER A 37 10.55 5.07 2.79
C SER A 37 10.40 5.91 4.05
N ALA A 38 9.28 6.61 4.22
CA ALA A 38 8.96 7.42 5.40
C ALA A 38 8.27 6.64 6.53
N LEU A 39 7.87 5.38 6.30
CA LEU A 39 7.10 4.59 7.26
C LEU A 39 7.95 4.18 8.46
N SER A 40 7.56 4.61 9.66
CA SER A 40 8.25 4.29 10.92
C SER A 40 7.48 3.28 11.78
N SER A 41 6.15 3.23 11.66
CA SER A 41 5.31 2.32 12.44
C SER A 41 4.07 1.88 11.65
N ALA A 42 3.74 0.59 11.76
CA ALA A 42 2.54 -0.01 11.17
C ALA A 42 1.94 -1.07 12.10
N ASP A 43 0.62 -1.17 12.12
CA ASP A 43 -0.12 -2.26 12.77
C ASP A 43 -0.82 -3.16 11.74
N SER A 44 -1.65 -4.10 12.21
CA SER A 44 -2.40 -5.03 11.35
C SER A 44 -3.34 -4.36 10.36
N SER A 45 -3.82 -3.14 10.64
CA SER A 45 -4.70 -2.39 9.74
C SER A 45 -3.97 -1.88 8.50
N ALA A 46 -2.64 -1.70 8.58
CA ALA A 46 -1.83 -1.36 7.41
C ALA A 46 -1.97 -2.44 6.33
N VAL A 47 -1.95 -3.72 6.72
CA VAL A 47 -2.11 -4.84 5.78
C VAL A 47 -3.49 -4.80 5.12
N ALA A 48 -4.55 -4.49 5.87
CA ALA A 48 -5.89 -4.32 5.32
C ALA A 48 -5.96 -3.15 4.31
N LEU A 49 -5.28 -2.03 4.60
CA LEU A 49 -5.18 -0.89 3.68
C LEU A 49 -4.47 -1.28 2.38
N LEU A 50 -3.34 -2.01 2.46
CA LEU A 50 -2.59 -2.46 1.28
C LEU A 50 -3.44 -3.37 0.38
N LEU A 51 -4.19 -4.30 0.98
CA LEU A 51 -5.10 -5.18 0.25
C LEU A 51 -6.24 -4.42 -0.43
N GLU A 52 -6.82 -3.45 0.26
CA GLU A 52 -7.87 -2.61 -0.31
C GLU A 52 -7.35 -1.77 -1.48
N TRP A 53 -6.17 -1.17 -1.35
CA TRP A 53 -5.51 -0.46 -2.45
C TRP A 53 -5.22 -1.37 -3.64
N GLN A 54 -4.73 -2.59 -3.40
CA GLN A 54 -4.54 -3.59 -4.44
C GLN A 54 -5.85 -3.92 -5.16
N ARG A 55 -6.94 -4.12 -4.41
CA ARG A 55 -8.28 -4.39 -4.95
C ARG A 55 -8.78 -3.23 -5.82
N ARG A 56 -8.57 -1.98 -5.39
CA ARG A 56 -8.92 -0.77 -6.15
C ARG A 56 -8.12 -0.65 -7.44
N ALA A 57 -6.81 -0.93 -7.39
CA ALA A 57 -5.97 -0.92 -8.57
C ALA A 57 -6.39 -1.98 -9.59
N GLN A 58 -6.71 -3.19 -9.14
CA GLN A 58 -7.26 -4.26 -9.98
C GLN A 58 -8.60 -3.84 -10.62
N ALA A 59 -9.51 -3.24 -9.84
CA ALA A 59 -10.77 -2.72 -10.35
C ALA A 59 -10.58 -1.61 -11.41
N ALA A 60 -9.57 -0.76 -11.22
CA ALA A 60 -9.17 0.28 -12.16
C ALA A 60 -8.33 -0.24 -13.35
N LYS A 61 -8.00 -1.55 -13.39
CA LYS A 61 -7.10 -2.17 -14.37
C LYS A 61 -5.74 -1.45 -14.46
N ARG A 62 -5.19 -1.06 -13.31
CA ARG A 62 -3.89 -0.39 -13.17
C ARG A 62 -2.90 -1.28 -12.42
N ALA A 63 -1.61 -1.09 -12.71
CA ALA A 63 -0.57 -1.66 -11.89
C ALA A 63 -0.40 -0.84 -10.61
N LEU A 64 -0.36 -1.52 -9.47
CA LEU A 64 0.02 -0.96 -8.18
C LEU A 64 1.25 -1.71 -7.69
N ARG A 65 2.30 -0.96 -7.34
CA ARG A 65 3.55 -1.52 -6.83
C ARG A 65 3.86 -0.93 -5.48
N PHE A 66 4.45 -1.73 -4.60
CA PHE A 66 4.89 -1.28 -3.29
C PHE A 66 6.41 -1.24 -3.23
N ALA A 67 6.99 -0.10 -2.88
CA ALA A 67 8.42 0.18 -2.84
C ALA A 67 8.88 0.62 -1.44
N ALA A 68 10.19 0.44 -1.16
CA ALA A 68 10.83 0.81 0.11
C ALA A 68 10.10 0.25 1.36
N MET A 69 9.54 -0.96 1.25
CA MET A 69 8.74 -1.54 2.32
C MET A 69 9.61 -1.93 3.52
N PRO A 70 9.37 -1.38 4.73
CA PRO A 70 10.16 -1.71 5.91
C PRO A 70 9.89 -3.14 6.39
N SER A 71 10.90 -3.74 7.05
CA SER A 71 10.85 -5.12 7.54
C SER A 71 9.64 -5.40 8.43
N THR A 72 9.24 -4.45 9.29
CA THR A 72 8.04 -4.58 10.14
C THR A 72 6.77 -4.83 9.33
N LEU A 73 6.59 -4.12 8.21
CA LEU A 73 5.40 -4.30 7.36
C LEU A 73 5.49 -5.61 6.57
N GLN A 74 6.68 -5.98 6.11
CA GLN A 74 6.91 -7.29 5.46
C GLN A 74 6.60 -8.45 6.42
N GLN A 75 7.00 -8.35 7.69
CA GLN A 75 6.69 -9.36 8.71
C GLN A 75 5.19 -9.49 8.92
N LEU A 76 4.46 -8.36 9.03
CA LEU A 76 3.00 -8.39 9.14
C LEU A 76 2.38 -9.11 7.93
N ILE A 77 2.74 -8.71 6.71
CA ILE A 77 2.25 -9.35 5.47
C ILE A 77 2.52 -10.86 5.45
N SER A 78 3.72 -11.28 5.89
CA SER A 78 4.10 -12.69 5.98
C SER A 78 3.25 -13.45 7.01
N VAL A 79 3.01 -12.87 8.18
CA VAL A 79 2.18 -13.48 9.24
C VAL A 79 0.72 -13.63 8.79
N TYR A 80 0.21 -12.68 8.02
CA TYR A 80 -1.15 -12.77 7.45
C TYR A 80 -1.23 -13.64 6.19
N GLY A 81 -0.10 -14.11 5.64
CA GLY A 81 -0.07 -15.00 4.47
C GLY A 81 -0.57 -14.34 3.17
N VAL A 82 -0.54 -13.02 3.07
CA VAL A 82 -1.09 -12.26 1.93
C VAL A 82 -0.03 -11.75 0.94
N GLN A 83 1.21 -12.21 1.08
CA GLN A 83 2.33 -11.74 0.27
C GLN A 83 2.10 -11.92 -1.24
N GLU A 84 1.49 -13.04 -1.65
CA GLU A 84 1.22 -13.33 -3.07
C GLU A 84 0.17 -12.41 -3.70
N LEU A 85 -0.67 -11.77 -2.87
CA LEU A 85 -1.67 -10.81 -3.32
C LEU A 85 -1.08 -9.43 -3.59
N LEU A 86 0.10 -9.14 -3.03
CA LEU A 86 0.73 -7.82 -3.08
C LEU A 86 1.92 -7.84 -4.04
N GLN A 87 1.94 -6.92 -5.00
CA GLN A 87 3.09 -6.76 -5.91
C GLN A 87 4.20 -5.96 -5.22
N ILE A 88 4.94 -6.63 -4.33
CA ILE A 88 6.08 -6.04 -3.61
C ILE A 88 7.30 -6.02 -4.53
N LYS A 89 7.88 -4.83 -4.73
CA LYS A 89 9.10 -4.66 -5.51
C LYS A 89 10.29 -4.68 -4.54
N ASN A 90 11.10 -5.74 -4.62
CA ASN A 90 12.39 -5.84 -3.95
C ASN A 90 13.43 -4.93 -4.60
#